data_AF-A0A1L7WV42-F1
#
_entry.id   AF-A0A1L7WV42-F1
#
_cell.length_a   1.000
_cell.length_b   1.000
_cell.length_c   1.000
_cell.angle_alpha   90.00
_cell.angle_beta   90.00
_cell.angle_gamma   90.00
#
_symmetry.space_group_name_H-M   'P 1'
#
loop_
_entity.id
_entity.type
_entity.pdbx_description
1 polymer ?
#
loop_
_entity_poly.entity_id
_entity_poly.type
_entity_poly.pdbx_seq_one_letter_code
_entity_poly.pdbx_strand_id
1 'polypeptide(L)'
;MSDSGRTADDELSEFGIATVGEIDSELVKKVRLGSLDVLQRLIRQTKLKWNSDCDAVVRDFETRLKPNLITLRAKTCQNRRFVYFHEYPTSSTIYRPEHGTGKHTVVIVIRDGPGLPLICKGSHKSDELDLSTFDPPSTISSGEGSVVVFDSGIVRKDTLVQVASWVGILLVYGESNTGS
;
A
#
# COMPACT_ATOMS: atom_id res chain seq x y z
N MET A 1 23.87 14.50 7.21
CA MET A 1 23.75 13.32 6.33
C MET A 1 23.88 12.10 7.22
N SER A 2 22.77 11.57 7.71
CA SER A 2 22.73 10.37 8.54
C SER A 2 22.11 9.28 7.68
N ASP A 3 22.99 8.63 6.92
CA ASP A 3 22.72 7.46 6.12
C ASP A 3 22.59 6.28 7.09
N SER A 4 21.42 6.13 7.71
CA SER A 4 21.12 4.90 8.43
C SER A 4 20.95 3.83 7.36
N GLY A 5 21.94 2.95 7.20
CA GLY A 5 21.91 1.79 6.30
C GLY A 5 20.87 0.73 6.69
N ARG A 6 19.66 1.16 7.01
CA ARG A 6 18.48 0.35 7.28
C ARG A 6 17.88 -0.05 5.94
N THR A 7 17.58 -1.33 5.82
CA THR A 7 16.91 -1.89 4.65
C THR A 7 15.40 -1.68 4.75
N ALA A 8 14.69 -1.78 3.63
CA ALA A 8 13.23 -1.78 3.62
C ALA A 8 12.62 -2.89 4.51
N ASP A 9 13.29 -4.05 4.62
CA ASP A 9 12.86 -5.12 5.54
C ASP A 9 13.03 -4.70 7.01
N ASP A 10 14.05 -3.91 7.35
CA ASP A 10 14.22 -3.35 8.72
C ASP A 10 13.10 -2.35 9.04
N GLU A 11 12.75 -1.49 8.09
CA GLU A 11 11.65 -0.54 8.24
C GLU A 11 10.28 -1.24 8.36
N LEU A 12 10.03 -2.25 7.53
CA LEU A 12 8.82 -3.09 7.65
C LEU A 12 8.75 -3.78 9.02
N SER A 13 9.86 -4.34 9.48
CA SER A 13 9.93 -4.98 10.79
C SER A 13 9.67 -4.01 11.93
N GLU A 14 10.25 -2.81 11.88
CA GLU A 14 10.12 -1.82 12.97
C GLU A 14 8.76 -1.09 12.94
N PHE A 15 8.34 -0.63 11.77
CA PHE A 15 7.22 0.30 11.61
C PHE A 15 5.97 -0.33 10.98
N GLY A 16 6.08 -1.51 10.38
CA GLY A 16 4.99 -2.15 9.64
C GLY A 16 4.74 -1.52 8.28
N ILE A 17 5.60 -0.58 7.86
CA ILE A 17 5.48 0.16 6.61
C ILE A 17 6.87 0.57 6.11
N ALA A 18 7.10 0.49 4.80
CA ALA A 18 8.35 0.95 4.17
C ALA A 18 8.13 1.37 2.72
N THR A 19 8.89 2.37 2.28
CA THR A 19 9.04 2.69 0.85
C THR A 19 10.18 1.86 0.29
N VAL A 20 9.88 1.01 -0.68
CA VAL A 20 10.81 -0.03 -1.15
C VAL A 20 11.50 0.30 -2.47
N GLY A 21 11.15 1.44 -3.06
CA GLY A 21 11.70 1.94 -4.31
C GLY A 21 10.62 2.57 -5.19
N GLU A 22 10.97 2.77 -6.45
CA GLU A 22 10.12 3.42 -7.44
C GLU A 22 10.01 2.59 -8.71
N ILE A 23 8.82 2.54 -9.28
CA ILE A 23 8.55 2.06 -10.64
C ILE A 23 9.02 3.10 -11.65
N ASP A 24 9.47 2.63 -12.81
CA ASP A 24 9.83 3.51 -13.93
C ASP A 24 8.71 4.53 -14.22
N SER A 25 9.05 5.82 -14.12
CA SER A 25 8.13 6.93 -14.35
C SER A 25 7.43 6.87 -15.71
N GLU A 26 8.07 6.31 -16.74
CA GLU A 26 7.49 6.18 -18.07
C GLU A 26 6.45 5.06 -18.15
N LEU A 27 6.54 4.04 -17.28
CA LEU A 27 5.48 3.05 -17.11
C LEU A 27 4.29 3.65 -16.38
N VAL A 28 4.55 4.40 -15.31
CA VAL A 28 3.53 5.04 -14.49
C VAL A 28 2.69 6.03 -15.29
N LYS A 29 3.33 6.92 -16.06
CA LYS A 29 2.66 7.92 -16.91
C LYS A 29 1.77 7.30 -18.00
N LYS A 30 2.10 6.09 -18.46
CA LYS A 30 1.32 5.38 -19.49
C LYS A 30 0.02 4.82 -18.97
N VAL A 31 -0.10 4.58 -17.66
CA VAL A 31 -1.31 4.00 -17.06
C VAL A 31 -2.50 4.92 -17.28
N ARG A 32 -3.35 4.56 -18.24
CA ARG A 32 -4.58 5.30 -18.50
C ARG A 32 -5.68 4.85 -17.54
N LEU A 33 -6.38 5.83 -16.96
CA LEU A 33 -7.56 5.58 -16.12
C LEU A 33 -8.75 5.01 -16.91
N GLY A 34 -8.69 5.03 -18.25
CA GLY A 34 -9.81 4.71 -19.14
C GLY A 34 -10.95 5.73 -19.02
N SER A 35 -12.11 5.43 -19.64
CA SER A 35 -13.36 5.90 -19.05
C SER A 35 -13.40 5.36 -17.62
N LEU A 36 -13.85 6.16 -16.65
CA LEU A 36 -14.16 5.70 -15.30
C LEU A 36 -15.32 4.68 -15.39
N ASP A 37 -15.05 3.49 -15.92
CA ASP A 37 -15.91 2.33 -15.86
C ASP A 37 -15.81 1.84 -14.43
N VAL A 38 -16.53 2.54 -13.55
CA VAL A 38 -16.64 2.25 -12.14
C VAL A 38 -17.23 0.84 -12.01
N LEU A 39 -16.36 -0.14 -11.72
CA LEU A 39 -16.81 -1.52 -11.55
C LEU A 39 -17.57 -1.68 -10.24
N GLN A 40 -17.11 -1.00 -9.19
CA GLN A 40 -17.70 -1.08 -7.86
C GLN A 40 -17.22 0.08 -6.99
N ARG A 41 -18.14 0.73 -6.27
CA ARG A 41 -17.81 1.69 -5.22
C ARG A 41 -17.66 0.93 -3.89
N LEU A 42 -16.47 1.00 -3.32
CA LEU A 42 -16.16 0.61 -1.95
C LEU A 42 -16.13 1.87 -1.08
N ILE A 43 -16.31 1.71 0.24
CA ILE A 43 -16.49 2.80 1.21
C ILE A 43 -15.46 3.94 1.04
N ARG A 44 -14.23 3.66 0.60
CA ARG A 44 -13.19 4.68 0.33
C ARG A 44 -12.47 4.54 -1.01
N GLN A 45 -12.89 3.60 -1.86
CA GLN A 45 -12.16 3.26 -3.08
C GLN A 45 -13.16 2.96 -4.17
N THR A 46 -12.94 3.47 -5.37
CA THR A 46 -13.55 2.91 -6.58
C THR A 46 -12.59 1.90 -7.18
N LYS A 47 -13.07 0.69 -7.41
CA LYS A 47 -12.35 -0.27 -8.25
C LYS A 47 -12.45 0.20 -9.70
N LEU A 48 -11.31 0.47 -10.30
CA LEU A 48 -11.15 0.81 -11.71
C LEU A 48 -10.98 -0.47 -12.54
N LYS A 49 -11.18 -0.34 -13.85
CA LYS A 49 -10.92 -1.41 -14.80
C LYS A 49 -9.42 -1.68 -14.91
N TRP A 50 -9.03 -2.92 -14.66
CA TRP A 50 -7.66 -3.39 -14.88
C TRP A 50 -7.33 -3.42 -16.38
N ASN A 51 -6.11 -3.04 -16.75
CA ASN A 51 -5.64 -3.02 -18.14
C ASN A 51 -4.17 -3.47 -18.26
N SER A 52 -3.66 -3.56 -19.49
CA SER A 52 -2.30 -3.99 -19.79
C SER A 52 -1.21 -3.08 -19.21
N ASP A 53 -1.51 -1.79 -18.99
CA ASP A 53 -0.57 -0.87 -18.37
C ASP A 53 -0.37 -1.21 -16.89
N CYS A 54 -1.46 -1.63 -16.21
CA CYS A 54 -1.39 -2.16 -14.85
C CYS A 54 -0.50 -3.42 -14.80
N ASP A 55 -0.63 -4.32 -15.78
CA ASP A 55 0.21 -5.53 -15.85
C ASP A 55 1.69 -5.20 -16.07
N ALA A 56 2.01 -4.16 -16.84
CA ALA A 56 3.39 -3.72 -17.05
C ALA A 56 4.01 -3.17 -15.76
N VAL A 57 3.26 -2.35 -15.01
CA VAL A 57 3.70 -1.81 -13.72
C VAL A 57 3.92 -2.93 -12.69
N VAL A 58 2.97 -3.87 -12.57
CA VAL A 58 3.12 -5.00 -11.64
C VAL A 58 4.32 -5.88 -12.01
N ARG A 59 4.57 -6.06 -13.31
CA ARG A 59 5.71 -6.86 -13.76
C ARG A 59 7.03 -6.22 -13.37
N ASP A 60 7.19 -4.90 -13.54
CA ASP A 60 8.40 -4.20 -13.11
C ASP A 60 8.62 -4.33 -11.59
N PHE A 61 7.55 -4.20 -10.80
CA PHE A 61 7.62 -4.47 -9.36
C PHE A 61 8.09 -5.90 -9.05
N GLU A 62 7.44 -6.91 -9.65
CA GLU A 62 7.72 -8.33 -9.41
C GLU A 62 9.14 -8.74 -9.84
N THR A 63 9.70 -8.12 -10.87
CA THR A 63 11.02 -8.49 -11.40
C THR A 63 12.17 -7.71 -10.76
N ARG A 64 11.96 -6.44 -10.40
CA ARG A 64 13.06 -5.54 -10.01
C ARG A 64 13.08 -5.21 -8.53
N LEU A 65 11.92 -5.03 -7.91
CA LEU A 65 11.83 -4.57 -6.51
C LEU A 65 11.54 -5.72 -5.55
N LYS A 66 10.51 -6.51 -5.83
CA LYS A 66 10.08 -7.62 -4.96
C LYS A 66 11.18 -8.64 -4.64
N PRO A 67 12.06 -9.07 -5.57
CA PRO A 67 13.09 -10.06 -5.24
C PRO A 67 14.08 -9.60 -4.16
N ASN A 68 14.22 -8.29 -3.98
CA ASN A 68 15.12 -7.68 -2.99
C ASN A 68 14.48 -7.54 -1.60
N LEU A 69 13.19 -7.87 -1.46
CA LEU A 69 12.44 -7.79 -0.21
C LEU A 69 12.31 -9.20 0.37
N ILE A 70 13.06 -9.50 1.43
CA ILE A 70 13.03 -10.81 2.09
C ILE A 70 11.60 -11.16 2.51
N THR A 71 10.86 -10.16 3.01
CA THR A 71 9.48 -10.28 3.47
C THR A 71 8.49 -10.67 2.35
N LEU A 72 8.75 -10.31 1.09
CA LEU A 72 7.84 -10.54 -0.03
C LEU A 72 8.31 -11.56 -1.07
N ARG A 73 9.63 -11.79 -1.19
CA ARG A 73 10.22 -12.53 -2.33
C ARG A 73 9.60 -13.91 -2.59
N ALA A 74 9.24 -14.64 -1.52
CA ALA A 74 8.64 -15.97 -1.60
C ALA A 74 7.10 -15.97 -1.62
N LYS A 75 6.47 -14.80 -1.42
CA LYS A 75 5.01 -14.68 -1.34
C LYS A 75 4.38 -14.55 -2.72
N THR A 76 3.15 -15.02 -2.84
CA THR A 76 2.37 -14.94 -4.08
C THR A 76 1.32 -13.84 -3.97
N CYS A 77 1.07 -13.17 -5.10
CA CYS A 77 0.04 -12.13 -5.17
C CYS A 77 -1.34 -12.79 -5.21
N GLN A 78 -2.12 -12.63 -4.13
CA GLN A 78 -3.46 -13.20 -3.94
C GLN A 78 -4.56 -12.30 -4.48
N ASN A 79 -4.34 -10.99 -4.54
CA ASN A 79 -5.33 -10.03 -5.02
C ASN A 79 -4.64 -8.86 -5.72
N ARG A 80 -5.22 -8.40 -6.84
CA ARG A 80 -4.77 -7.24 -7.61
C ARG A 80 -5.94 -6.31 -7.85
N ARG A 81 -5.78 -5.03 -7.53
CA ARG A 81 -6.82 -4.01 -7.77
C ARG A 81 -6.18 -2.74 -8.31
N PHE A 82 -6.78 -2.20 -9.34
CA PHE A 82 -6.54 -0.83 -9.74
C PHE A 82 -7.62 0.03 -9.09
N VAL A 83 -7.22 1.03 -8.30
CA VAL A 83 -8.15 1.77 -7.45
C VAL A 83 -7.96 3.27 -7.56
N TYR A 84 -9.08 3.96 -7.55
CA TYR A 84 -9.18 5.38 -7.26
C TYR A 84 -9.60 5.52 -5.80
N PHE A 85 -8.81 6.19 -4.96
CA PHE A 85 -9.19 6.46 -3.59
C PHE A 85 -10.06 7.69 -3.51
N HIS A 86 -11.15 7.65 -2.75
CA HIS A 86 -12.00 8.83 -2.53
C HIS A 86 -11.56 9.56 -1.27
N GLU A 87 -11.39 10.87 -1.39
CA GLU A 87 -11.32 11.79 -0.24
C GLU A 87 -12.69 11.82 0.46
N TYR A 88 -12.82 11.16 1.61
CA TYR A 88 -14.02 11.28 2.44
C TYR A 88 -13.76 12.22 3.63
N PRO A 89 -14.50 13.33 3.74
CA PRO A 89 -14.41 14.25 4.88
C PRO A 89 -15.22 13.70 6.06
N THR A 90 -14.63 12.79 6.83
CA THR A 90 -15.04 12.50 8.23
C THR A 90 -14.08 11.51 8.87
N SER A 91 -13.42 11.91 9.96
CA SER A 91 -12.91 10.99 11.00
C SER A 91 -14.10 10.16 11.53
N SER A 92 -13.99 8.97 12.13
CA SER A 92 -13.01 8.45 13.05
C SER A 92 -13.25 6.94 13.17
N THR A 93 -12.49 6.12 12.47
CA THR A 93 -12.47 4.68 12.73
C THR A 93 -11.10 4.17 12.35
N ILE A 94 -10.40 3.73 13.38
CA ILE A 94 -9.24 2.88 13.24
C ILE A 94 -9.79 1.50 12.91
N TYR A 95 -9.25 0.88 11.88
CA TYR A 95 -9.66 -0.45 11.49
C TYR A 95 -8.43 -1.31 11.27
N ARG A 96 -8.48 -2.53 11.78
CA ARG A 96 -7.56 -3.57 11.36
C ARG A 96 -8.12 -4.11 10.03
N PRO A 97 -7.31 -4.19 8.96
CA PRO A 97 -7.71 -4.93 7.76
C PRO A 97 -8.13 -6.35 8.18
N GLU A 98 -9.21 -6.90 7.61
CA GLU A 98 -9.71 -8.26 7.93
C GLU A 98 -8.71 -9.39 7.61
N HIS A 99 -7.51 -9.04 7.18
CA HIS A 99 -6.47 -9.94 6.73
C HIS A 99 -5.50 -10.11 7.89
N GLY A 100 -5.52 -11.30 8.51
CA GLY A 100 -4.65 -11.66 9.62
C GLY A 100 -3.16 -11.55 9.30
N THR A 101 -2.35 -11.70 10.34
CA THR A 101 -0.88 -11.64 10.31
C THR A 101 -0.29 -12.47 9.16
N GLY A 102 0.72 -11.93 8.49
CA GLY A 102 1.43 -12.59 7.38
C GLY A 102 1.02 -12.12 5.97
N LYS A 103 -0.09 -11.38 5.83
CA LYS A 103 -0.49 -10.76 4.56
C LYS A 103 0.06 -9.34 4.43
N HIS A 104 0.69 -9.06 3.30
CA HIS A 104 1.32 -7.78 3.02
C HIS A 104 0.59 -7.09 1.90
N THR A 105 0.29 -5.81 2.08
CA THR A 105 -0.30 -4.98 1.02
C THR A 105 0.83 -4.18 0.37
N VAL A 106 0.87 -4.14 -0.95
CA VAL A 106 1.74 -3.26 -1.72
C VAL A 106 0.87 -2.23 -2.41
N VAL A 107 1.20 -0.96 -2.23
CA VAL A 107 0.62 0.17 -2.97
C VAL A 107 1.68 0.66 -3.94
N ILE A 108 1.36 0.66 -5.22
CA ILE A 108 2.14 1.37 -6.24
C ILE A 108 1.37 2.64 -6.59
N VAL A 109 1.98 3.80 -6.34
CA VAL A 109 1.36 5.11 -6.59
C VAL A 109 1.39 5.39 -8.09
N ILE A 110 0.22 5.48 -8.72
CA ILE A 110 0.11 5.83 -10.14
C ILE A 110 -0.08 7.33 -10.32
N ARG A 111 -0.89 7.92 -9.43
CA ARG A 111 -1.06 9.37 -9.32
C ARG A 111 -1.04 9.74 -7.85
N ASP A 112 -0.20 10.70 -7.52
CA ASP A 112 -0.01 11.18 -6.17
C ASP A 112 -1.22 12.01 -5.69
N GLY A 113 -1.28 12.23 -4.38
CA GLY A 113 -2.20 13.17 -3.78
C GLY A 113 -1.80 13.43 -2.31
N PRO A 114 -2.76 13.72 -1.43
CA PRO A 114 -2.44 14.30 -0.13
C PRO A 114 -1.98 13.38 1.01
N GLY A 115 -2.04 12.04 0.89
CA GLY A 115 -1.40 11.14 1.85
C GLY A 115 -1.83 9.67 1.75
N LEU A 116 -0.90 8.75 2.04
CA LEU A 116 -1.20 7.34 2.29
C LEU A 116 -1.94 7.16 3.63
N PRO A 117 -2.68 6.05 3.82
CA PRO A 117 -3.16 5.67 5.14
C PRO A 117 -1.99 5.57 6.13
N LEU A 118 -2.16 6.18 7.30
CA LEU A 118 -1.15 6.19 8.34
C LEU A 118 -1.19 4.87 9.13
N ILE A 119 -0.01 4.24 9.31
CA ILE A 119 0.17 3.06 10.15
C ILE A 119 0.72 3.52 11.50
N CYS A 120 0.09 3.09 12.60
CA CYS A 120 0.64 3.24 13.94
C CYS A 120 1.83 2.29 14.10
N LYS A 121 2.99 2.81 14.54
CA LYS A 121 4.22 2.00 14.68
C LYS A 121 3.99 0.84 15.65
N GLY A 122 4.48 -0.35 15.28
CA GLY A 122 4.36 -1.57 16.08
C GLY A 122 2.97 -2.21 16.08
N SER A 123 1.98 -1.59 15.45
CA SER A 123 0.60 -2.10 15.42
C SER A 123 0.41 -3.37 14.58
N HIS A 124 1.34 -3.68 13.70
CA HIS A 124 1.41 -4.95 12.96
C HIS A 124 1.85 -6.14 13.83
N LYS A 125 2.43 -5.87 15.01
CA LYS A 125 2.89 -6.90 15.95
C LYS A 125 1.90 -7.20 17.07
N SER A 126 0.84 -6.40 17.20
CA SER A 126 -0.12 -6.52 18.30
C SER A 126 -1.48 -6.97 17.78
N ASP A 127 -2.03 -7.99 18.44
CA ASP A 127 -3.42 -8.41 18.28
C ASP A 127 -4.39 -7.54 19.08
N GLU A 128 -3.90 -6.70 19.99
CA GLU A 128 -4.70 -5.80 20.81
C GLU A 128 -4.88 -4.42 20.15
N LEU A 129 -6.07 -3.86 20.26
CA LEU A 129 -6.45 -2.56 19.68
C LEU A 129 -6.25 -1.39 20.66
N ASP A 130 -5.50 -1.58 21.75
CA ASP A 130 -5.25 -0.48 22.69
C ASP A 130 -4.27 0.54 22.11
N LEU A 131 -4.86 1.59 21.53
CA LEU A 131 -4.15 2.65 20.84
C LEU A 131 -3.30 3.53 21.73
N SER A 132 -3.52 3.48 23.05
CA SER A 132 -2.73 4.25 24.01
C SER A 132 -1.28 3.77 24.12
N THR A 133 -0.99 2.58 23.58
CA THR A 133 0.32 1.93 23.65
C THR A 133 1.17 2.10 22.38
N PHE A 134 0.62 2.65 21.28
CA PHE A 134 1.36 2.81 20.03
C PHE A 134 1.96 4.19 19.88
N ASP A 135 3.19 4.22 19.37
CA ASP A 135 3.83 5.45 18.92
C ASP A 135 3.02 6.09 17.77
N PRO A 136 3.05 7.43 17.64
CA PRO A 136 2.35 8.15 16.58
C PRO A 136 2.78 7.66 15.19
N PRO A 137 1.87 7.77 14.20
CA PRO A 137 2.13 7.24 12.86
C PRO A 137 3.31 7.94 12.19
N SER A 138 4.08 7.17 11.43
CA SER A 138 5.14 7.70 10.58
C SER A 138 4.54 8.24 9.28
N THR A 139 4.88 9.48 8.92
CA THR A 139 4.54 10.04 7.61
C THR A 139 5.46 9.46 6.56
N ILE A 140 4.91 8.71 5.62
CA ILE A 140 5.63 8.32 4.40
C ILE A 140 5.46 9.42 3.37
N SER A 141 6.57 9.99 2.94
CA SER A 141 6.62 10.75 1.69
C SER A 141 6.66 9.75 0.54
N SER A 142 5.66 9.81 -0.33
CA SER A 142 5.61 9.03 -1.57
C SER A 142 5.20 9.96 -2.70
N GLY A 143 5.80 9.78 -3.87
CA GLY A 143 5.41 10.45 -5.11
C GLY A 143 4.87 9.44 -6.13
N GLU A 144 4.56 9.93 -7.33
CA GLU A 144 4.20 9.05 -8.46
C GLU A 144 5.32 8.02 -8.72
N GLY A 145 4.93 6.75 -8.85
CA GLY A 145 5.84 5.63 -9.02
C GLY A 145 6.37 5.02 -7.74
N SER A 146 6.22 5.68 -6.58
CA SER A 146 6.63 5.09 -5.30
C SER A 146 5.91 3.78 -5.03
N VAL A 147 6.66 2.81 -4.53
CA VAL A 147 6.17 1.52 -4.07
C VAL A 147 6.27 1.48 -2.55
N VAL A 148 5.11 1.32 -1.91
CA VAL A 148 5.01 1.26 -0.45
C VAL A 148 4.43 -0.09 -0.05
N VAL A 149 5.09 -0.73 0.91
CA VAL A 149 4.66 -2.01 1.45
C VAL A 149 4.14 -1.79 2.87
N PHE A 150 3.03 -2.44 3.18
CA PHE A 150 2.32 -2.40 4.45
C PHE A 150 2.24 -3.84 4.97
N ASP A 151 2.66 -4.08 6.20
CA ASP A 151 2.20 -5.25 6.94
C ASP A 151 0.74 -5.02 7.36
N SER A 152 0.00 -6.08 7.65
CA SER A 152 -1.39 -6.03 8.11
C SER A 152 -1.50 -5.45 9.53
N GLY A 153 -1.12 -4.19 9.70
CA GLY A 153 -1.18 -3.43 10.94
C GLY A 153 -2.51 -2.72 11.14
N ILE A 154 -2.63 -2.04 12.27
CA ILE A 154 -3.78 -1.19 12.56
C ILE A 154 -3.65 0.08 11.72
N VAL A 155 -4.56 0.26 10.77
CA VAL A 155 -4.56 1.41 9.86
C VAL A 155 -5.41 2.52 10.47
N ARG A 156 -4.79 3.67 10.69
CA ARG A 156 -5.49 4.88 11.11
C ARG A 156 -6.03 5.62 9.88
N LYS A 157 -7.30 6.01 9.95
CA LYS A 157 -7.85 7.04 9.04
C LYS A 157 -7.44 8.40 9.58
N ASP A 158 -6.51 9.05 8.93
CA ASP A 158 -6.20 10.45 9.23
C ASP A 158 -6.94 11.43 8.32
N THR A 159 -7.04 12.65 8.84
CA THR A 159 -8.03 13.68 8.54
C THR A 159 -7.88 14.30 7.15
N LEU A 160 -9.03 14.39 6.48
CA LEU A 160 -9.48 15.41 5.52
C LEU A 160 -8.37 16.18 4.79
N VAL A 161 -8.15 15.82 3.52
CA VAL A 161 -7.49 16.72 2.56
C VAL A 161 -8.45 16.95 1.41
N GLN A 162 -8.58 18.21 0.98
CA GLN A 162 -9.63 18.71 0.09
C GLN A 162 -9.22 18.73 -1.40
N VAL A 163 -8.05 18.18 -1.77
CA VAL A 163 -7.55 18.29 -3.15
C VAL A 163 -6.78 17.03 -3.56
N ALA A 164 -7.07 16.59 -4.80
CA ALA A 164 -6.45 15.54 -5.62
C ALA A 164 -6.35 14.14 -4.99
N SER A 165 -7.29 13.28 -5.37
CA SER A 165 -7.40 11.90 -4.90
C SER A 165 -6.42 10.95 -5.58
N TRP A 166 -5.96 9.92 -4.85
CA TRP A 166 -4.89 9.02 -5.28
C TRP A 166 -5.40 7.98 -6.27
N VAL A 167 -4.55 7.64 -7.22
CA VAL A 167 -4.72 6.44 -8.04
C VAL A 167 -3.58 5.50 -7.71
N GLY A 168 -3.91 4.25 -7.40
CA GLY A 168 -2.90 3.25 -7.08
C GLY A 168 -3.25 1.87 -7.58
N ILE A 169 -2.22 1.03 -7.68
CA ILE A 169 -2.36 -0.41 -7.80
C ILE A 169 -2.15 -1.00 -6.41
N LEU A 170 -3.16 -1.73 -5.91
CA LEU A 170 -3.11 -2.50 -4.68
C LEU A 170 -2.85 -3.97 -5.00
N LEU A 171 -1.79 -4.51 -4.40
CA LEU A 171 -1.44 -5.92 -4.47
C LEU A 171 -1.47 -6.50 -3.06
N VAL A 172 -2.09 -7.65 -2.87
CA VAL A 172 -2.08 -8.36 -1.58
C VAL A 172 -1.24 -9.61 -1.75
N TYR A 173 -0.16 -9.72 -0.98
CA TYR A 173 0.72 -10.88 -0.94
C TYR A 173 0.46 -11.68 0.33
N GLY A 174 0.50 -13.00 0.21
CA GLY A 174 0.42 -13.91 1.33
C GLY A 174 1.20 -15.18 1.05
N GLU A 175 1.23 -16.07 2.05
CA GLU A 175 1.73 -17.42 1.84
C GLU A 175 0.88 -18.11 0.78
N SER A 176 1.53 -18.97 0.00
CA SER A 176 0.85 -19.86 -0.92
C SER A 176 0.00 -20.80 -0.07
N ASN A 177 -1.33 -20.75 -0.19
CA ASN A 177 -2.19 -21.79 0.38
C ASN A 177 -1.91 -23.09 -0.36
N THR A 178 -0.85 -23.81 0.02
CA THR A 178 -0.79 -25.24 -0.18
C THR A 178 -1.83 -25.82 0.76
N GLY A 179 -3.00 -26.13 0.23
CA GLY A 179 -4.11 -26.71 1.00
C GLY A 179 -3.63 -27.87 1.86
N SER A 180 -3.96 -27.80 3.14
CA SER A 180 -4.02 -28.95 4.05
C SER A 180 -5.36 -29.64 3.90
#